data_AF-A0A970CS05-F1
#
_entry.id   AF-A0A970CS05-F1
#
_cell.length_a   1.000
_cell.length_b   1.000
_cell.length_c   1.000
_cell.angle_alpha   90.00
_cell.angle_beta   90.00
_cell.angle_gamma   90.00
#
_symmetry.space_group_name_H-M   'P 1'
#
loop_
_entity.id
_entity.type
_entity.pdbx_description
1 polymer ?
#
loop_
_entity_poly.entity_id
_entity_poly.type
_entity_poly.pdbx_seq_one_letter_code
_entity_poly.pdbx_strand_id
1 'polypeptide(L)'
;MIEARELDILSKLLSDMAGVLNVTPGSVYSSKEADTLLVMQRRMSDCELKYELSIYNEIFAKEKGASIIDIVNSAVAFIKIKILVNAGAESFDAYTLRELIKEFRSQVARTNNIIRLSQANVMTAEPYQKEVIELTIRKNEAFIKAFEVEVAEVERKIARMPVVIEEVAEEDSEIEEKPVEEVRKPTFFEQVKGRITKAVEERKEKQVIDEFLREEEKKTSDTLCVEIPFYDDTLTFTEMLPCKDMSAYCLLKRKDNVYFGLCRNVSKTVYNNRDKSLIELTEITEEFIQFMAYDLLSGEYDLKEFSVQEKKSMQMYFNFVTSCFQKNMGNTVNVQEYMAFKSYYNRLVQTSFELEAKKHSDYYRALPLVEQYMAYMESYNMAFAENKKQLIKRVITADTLGILEDLGQIMDNHMVEKNARKKLEELQQKIRYFGEQDLFKEEPIAEEVMPPTFIKRAIMMTGEIDPTPESLDPSINFKATEYNDGQMVSVEDMQRIQIKIQFLNQNHVITDEALFATSNVRQAVYDYLCKRAFIKKIGLYVNEKDIFLFSSKNASLSVAVLTPEMRKVKRLNQGVQGQLVTFYEEQIKKIMIELSQ
;
A
#
# COMPACT_ATOMS: atom_id res chain seq x y z
N MET A 1 -23.97 44.75 -3.80
CA MET A 1 -22.56 44.96 -4.18
C MET A 1 -21.76 44.94 -2.91
N ILE A 2 -21.32 43.74 -2.56
CA ILE A 2 -20.41 43.42 -1.48
C ILE A 2 -19.11 44.17 -1.77
N GLU A 3 -18.59 44.87 -0.77
CA GLU A 3 -17.32 45.57 -0.95
C GLU A 3 -16.22 44.53 -1.21
N ALA A 4 -15.29 44.79 -2.13
CA ALA A 4 -14.17 43.87 -2.41
C ALA A 4 -13.39 43.46 -1.14
N ARG A 5 -13.44 44.31 -0.12
CA ARG A 5 -12.92 44.06 1.23
C ARG A 5 -13.64 42.93 1.98
N GLU A 6 -14.95 42.79 1.83
CA GLU A 6 -15.73 41.73 2.50
C GLU A 6 -15.48 40.37 1.85
N LEU A 7 -15.34 40.28 0.53
CA LEU A 7 -14.95 39.04 -0.15
C LEU A 7 -13.53 38.59 0.24
N ASP A 8 -12.58 39.54 0.37
CA ASP A 8 -11.22 39.25 0.82
C ASP A 8 -11.18 38.74 2.27
N ILE A 9 -12.04 39.27 3.15
CA ILE A 9 -12.18 38.75 4.52
C ILE A 9 -12.78 37.34 4.49
N LEU A 10 -13.88 37.09 3.75
CA LEU A 10 -14.46 35.74 3.66
C LEU A 10 -13.47 34.72 3.09
N SER A 11 -12.69 35.11 2.07
CA SER A 11 -11.65 34.26 1.48
C SER A 11 -10.62 33.80 2.52
N LYS A 12 -10.20 34.71 3.42
CA LYS A 12 -9.30 34.39 4.54
C LYS A 12 -9.94 33.48 5.59
N LEU A 13 -11.26 33.56 5.76
CA LEU A 13 -12.02 32.75 6.72
C LEU A 13 -12.40 31.36 6.20
N LEU A 14 -12.34 31.09 4.88
CA LEU A 14 -12.71 29.79 4.29
C LEU A 14 -11.99 28.60 4.94
N SER A 15 -10.72 28.76 5.30
CA SER A 15 -9.93 27.70 5.94
C SER A 15 -10.48 27.33 7.33
N ASP A 16 -10.87 28.33 8.11
CA ASP A 16 -11.46 28.11 9.44
C ASP A 16 -12.87 27.53 9.32
N MET A 17 -13.66 28.03 8.36
CA MET A 17 -15.02 27.56 8.10
C MET A 17 -15.07 26.07 7.70
N ALA A 18 -14.03 25.58 7.00
CA ALA A 18 -13.89 24.18 6.61
C ALA A 18 -13.89 23.22 7.81
N GLY A 19 -13.60 23.71 9.02
CA GLY A 19 -13.67 22.96 10.26
C GLY A 19 -15.04 22.30 10.51
N VAL A 20 -16.13 22.84 9.93
CA VAL A 20 -17.48 22.27 10.05
C VAL A 20 -17.57 20.82 9.55
N LEU A 21 -16.77 20.46 8.54
CA LEU A 21 -16.75 19.11 7.97
C LEU A 21 -16.24 18.07 8.98
N ASN A 22 -15.42 18.51 9.94
CA ASN A 22 -14.77 17.66 10.94
C ASN A 22 -15.53 17.60 12.27
N VAL A 23 -16.69 18.26 12.40
CA VAL A 23 -17.46 18.29 13.64
C VAL A 23 -17.97 16.90 13.98
N THR A 24 -17.85 16.52 15.25
CA THR A 24 -18.43 15.29 15.79
C THR A 24 -19.90 15.54 16.14
N PRO A 25 -20.85 14.70 15.67
CA PRO A 25 -22.25 14.84 16.06
C PRO A 25 -22.43 14.88 17.58
N GLY A 26 -23.25 15.81 18.08
CA GLY A 26 -23.49 16.02 19.51
C GLY A 26 -22.44 16.90 20.21
N SER A 27 -21.36 17.29 19.53
CA SER A 27 -20.40 18.28 20.04
C SER A 27 -20.80 19.70 19.66
N VAL A 28 -20.41 20.68 20.48
CA VAL A 28 -20.58 22.10 20.19
C VAL A 28 -19.51 22.51 19.19
N TYR A 29 -19.91 23.12 18.08
CA TYR A 29 -18.97 23.71 17.14
C TYR A 29 -18.66 25.14 17.56
N SER A 30 -17.37 25.43 17.75
CA SER A 30 -16.87 26.78 18.02
C SER A 30 -15.81 27.16 16.99
N SER A 31 -15.92 28.37 16.46
CA SER A 31 -14.92 29.01 15.62
C SER A 31 -14.50 30.31 16.28
N LYS A 32 -13.22 30.67 16.16
CA LYS A 32 -12.69 31.95 16.67
C LYS A 32 -13.26 33.15 15.91
N GLU A 33 -13.76 32.91 14.71
CA GLU A 33 -14.23 33.92 13.77
C GLU A 33 -15.77 33.92 13.64
N ALA A 34 -16.47 33.23 14.55
CA ALA A 34 -17.94 33.14 14.55
C ALA A 34 -18.60 34.53 14.62
N ASP A 35 -18.11 35.42 15.48
CA ASP A 35 -18.61 36.80 15.58
C ASP A 35 -18.34 37.59 14.30
N THR A 36 -17.19 37.38 13.67
CA THR A 36 -16.83 38.00 12.39
C THR A 36 -17.81 37.56 11.30
N LEU A 37 -18.08 36.26 11.16
CA LEU A 37 -19.02 35.71 10.18
C LEU A 37 -20.47 36.20 10.38
N LEU A 38 -20.92 36.31 11.63
CA LEU A 38 -22.24 36.85 11.97
C LEU A 38 -22.36 38.34 11.62
N VAL A 39 -21.31 39.12 11.89
CA VAL A 39 -21.29 40.55 11.53
C VAL A 39 -21.28 40.73 10.02
N MET A 40 -20.53 39.90 9.28
CA MET A 40 -20.50 39.95 7.81
C MET A 40 -21.87 39.63 7.20
N GLN A 41 -22.52 38.55 7.65
CA GLN A 41 -23.86 38.19 7.21
C GLN A 41 -24.87 39.35 7.35
N ARG A 42 -24.79 40.12 8.44
CA ARG A 42 -25.70 41.25 8.69
C ARG A 42 -25.44 42.47 7.80
N ARG A 43 -24.21 42.62 7.29
CA ARG A 43 -23.80 43.77 6.47
C ARG A 43 -24.00 43.53 4.97
N MET A 44 -24.03 42.27 4.54
CA MET A 44 -24.20 41.91 3.14
C MET A 44 -25.60 42.26 2.61
N SER A 45 -25.65 42.64 1.33
CA SER A 45 -26.90 42.77 0.57
C SER A 45 -27.60 41.42 0.40
N ASP A 46 -28.91 41.43 0.21
CA ASP A 46 -29.68 40.21 -0.03
C ASP A 46 -29.24 39.57 -1.36
N CYS A 47 -28.53 38.45 -1.25
CA CYS A 47 -27.95 37.67 -2.33
C CYS A 47 -27.83 36.20 -1.90
N GLU A 48 -27.55 35.30 -2.84
CA GLU A 48 -27.38 33.87 -2.53
C GLU A 48 -26.20 33.63 -1.57
N LEU A 49 -25.10 34.39 -1.68
CA LEU A 49 -23.98 34.28 -0.74
C LEU A 49 -24.40 34.60 0.72
N LYS A 50 -25.25 35.60 0.93
CA LYS A 50 -25.80 35.93 2.26
C LYS A 50 -26.73 34.83 2.77
N TYR A 51 -27.55 34.27 1.87
CA TYR A 51 -28.45 33.17 2.21
C TYR A 51 -27.67 31.95 2.70
N GLU A 52 -26.64 31.53 1.95
CA GLU A 52 -25.80 30.40 2.35
C GLU A 52 -25.01 30.71 3.63
N LEU A 53 -24.50 31.93 3.81
CA LEU A 53 -23.84 32.34 5.05
C LEU A 53 -24.80 32.32 6.25
N SER A 54 -26.08 32.60 6.04
CA SER A 54 -27.12 32.46 7.07
C SER A 54 -27.29 31.00 7.50
N ILE A 55 -27.40 30.07 6.55
CA ILE A 55 -27.53 28.64 6.83
C ILE A 55 -26.29 28.14 7.56
N TYR A 56 -25.09 28.53 7.11
CA TYR A 56 -23.85 28.16 7.77
C TYR A 56 -23.82 28.63 9.22
N ASN A 57 -24.22 29.87 9.50
CA ASN A 57 -24.15 30.45 10.84
C ASN A 57 -25.15 29.84 11.84
N GLU A 58 -26.18 29.11 11.39
CA GLU A 58 -27.14 28.43 12.28
C GLU A 58 -26.48 27.43 13.23
N ILE A 59 -25.33 26.86 12.85
CA ILE A 59 -24.59 25.91 13.68
C ILE A 59 -24.08 26.53 14.98
N PHE A 60 -23.76 27.83 14.99
CA PHE A 60 -23.25 28.53 16.18
C PHE A 60 -24.33 28.69 17.25
N ALA A 61 -25.61 28.61 16.89
CA ALA A 61 -26.72 28.64 17.83
C ALA A 61 -26.93 27.30 18.56
N LYS A 62 -26.21 26.23 18.19
CA LYS A 62 -26.38 24.89 18.75
C LYS A 62 -25.50 24.68 19.99
N GLU A 63 -25.78 25.44 21.05
CA GLU A 63 -25.02 25.43 22.32
C GLU A 63 -25.03 24.07 23.06
N LYS A 64 -26.03 23.22 22.78
CA LYS A 64 -26.16 21.86 23.36
C LYS A 64 -25.55 20.75 22.49
N GLY A 65 -24.87 21.13 21.41
CA GLY A 65 -24.30 20.22 20.42
C GLY A 65 -25.11 20.18 19.13
N ALA A 66 -24.41 20.08 18.00
CA ALA A 66 -25.02 20.04 16.68
C ALA A 66 -25.47 18.62 16.30
N SER A 67 -26.68 18.46 15.78
CA SER A 67 -27.14 17.18 15.22
C SER A 67 -26.49 16.92 13.86
N ILE A 68 -26.62 15.69 13.35
CA ILE A 68 -26.13 15.34 12.00
C ILE A 68 -26.73 16.27 10.95
N ILE A 69 -28.02 16.59 11.04
CA ILE A 69 -28.72 17.45 10.08
C ILE A 69 -28.15 18.87 10.12
N ASP A 70 -27.91 19.43 11.32
CA ASP A 70 -27.33 20.77 11.48
C ASP A 70 -25.94 20.85 10.83
N ILE A 71 -25.11 19.81 11.03
CA ILE A 71 -23.76 19.73 10.47
C ILE A 71 -23.81 19.58 8.94
N VAL A 72 -24.73 18.75 8.42
CA VAL A 72 -24.92 18.54 6.98
C VAL A 72 -25.32 19.84 6.28
N ASN A 73 -26.33 20.54 6.80
CA ASN A 73 -26.77 21.82 6.23
C ASN A 73 -25.64 22.84 6.18
N SER A 74 -24.87 22.93 7.28
CA SER A 74 -23.74 23.86 7.38
C SER A 74 -22.58 23.46 6.44
N ALA A 75 -22.34 22.17 6.24
CA ALA A 75 -21.33 21.67 5.31
C ALA A 75 -21.70 21.96 3.84
N VAL A 76 -22.96 21.76 3.46
CA VAL A 76 -23.47 22.11 2.12
C VAL A 76 -23.34 23.62 1.88
N ALA A 77 -23.78 24.42 2.85
CA ALA A 77 -23.67 25.88 2.78
C ALA A 77 -22.21 26.34 2.67
N PHE A 78 -21.30 25.75 3.43
CA PHE A 78 -19.86 26.03 3.33
C PHE A 78 -19.31 25.80 1.91
N ILE A 79 -19.66 24.67 1.28
CA ILE A 79 -19.20 24.36 -0.08
C ILE A 79 -19.74 25.39 -1.07
N LYS A 80 -21.00 25.78 -0.96
CA LYS A 80 -21.61 26.83 -1.79
C LYS A 80 -20.94 28.19 -1.60
N ILE A 81 -20.69 28.59 -0.35
CA ILE A 81 -19.94 29.81 0.00
C ILE A 81 -18.54 29.79 -0.60
N LYS A 82 -17.82 28.67 -0.48
CA LYS A 82 -16.46 28.51 -1.02
C LYS A 82 -16.43 28.75 -2.53
N ILE A 83 -17.39 28.22 -3.29
CA ILE A 83 -17.46 28.42 -4.74
C ILE A 83 -17.72 29.89 -5.08
N LEU A 84 -18.72 30.50 -4.43
CA LEU A 84 -19.08 31.91 -4.67
C LEU A 84 -17.92 32.86 -4.31
N VAL A 85 -17.27 32.65 -3.17
CA VAL A 85 -16.13 33.48 -2.72
C VAL A 85 -14.92 33.32 -3.64
N ASN A 86 -14.59 32.10 -4.07
CA ASN A 86 -13.48 31.86 -5.00
C ASN A 86 -13.72 32.47 -6.39
N ALA A 87 -14.97 32.48 -6.83
CA ALA A 87 -15.37 33.13 -8.08
C ALA A 87 -15.52 34.66 -7.95
N GLY A 88 -15.44 35.22 -6.74
CA GLY A 88 -15.73 36.63 -6.48
C GLY A 88 -17.18 37.01 -6.79
N ALA A 89 -18.11 36.06 -6.69
CA ALA A 89 -19.51 36.20 -7.09
C ALA A 89 -20.47 36.25 -5.89
N GLU A 90 -21.57 37.00 -6.03
CA GLU A 90 -22.62 37.08 -5.00
C GLU A 90 -23.77 36.07 -5.26
N SER A 91 -23.84 35.51 -6.46
CA SER A 91 -24.88 34.59 -6.92
C SER A 91 -24.33 33.64 -7.99
N PHE A 92 -24.97 32.49 -8.13
CA PHE A 92 -24.57 31.44 -9.05
C PHE A 92 -24.96 31.78 -10.50
N ASP A 93 -24.01 31.61 -11.39
CA ASP A 93 -24.15 31.62 -12.84
C ASP A 93 -23.87 30.22 -13.42
N ALA A 94 -24.03 30.05 -14.73
CA ALA A 94 -23.85 28.74 -15.38
C ALA A 94 -22.44 28.15 -15.16
N TYR A 95 -21.42 29.00 -15.05
CA TYR A 95 -20.04 28.58 -14.83
C TYR A 95 -19.81 28.10 -13.38
N THR A 96 -20.19 28.91 -12.40
CA THR A 96 -20.06 28.60 -10.97
C THR A 96 -20.94 27.41 -10.56
N LEU A 97 -22.10 27.19 -11.19
CA LEU A 97 -22.89 25.96 -10.98
C LEU A 97 -22.17 24.70 -11.48
N ARG A 98 -21.44 24.76 -12.60
CA ARG A 98 -20.63 23.62 -13.08
C ARG A 98 -19.47 23.34 -12.13
N GLU A 99 -18.81 24.37 -11.63
CA GLU A 99 -17.76 24.23 -10.61
C GLU A 99 -18.30 23.68 -9.29
N LEU A 100 -19.52 24.07 -8.90
CA LEU A 100 -20.21 23.53 -7.73
C LEU A 100 -20.47 22.01 -7.87
N ILE A 101 -20.92 21.53 -9.03
CA ILE A 101 -21.07 20.08 -9.29
C ILE A 101 -19.73 19.36 -9.14
N LYS A 102 -18.66 19.89 -9.74
CA LYS A 102 -17.31 19.29 -9.66
C LYS A 102 -16.83 19.20 -8.21
N GLU A 103 -17.01 20.27 -7.43
CA GLU A 103 -16.63 20.29 -6.02
C GLU A 103 -17.47 19.28 -5.22
N PHE A 104 -18.79 19.22 -5.38
CA PHE A 104 -19.61 18.21 -4.69
C PHE A 104 -19.20 16.77 -5.05
N ARG A 105 -18.97 16.46 -6.33
CA ARG A 105 -18.46 15.14 -6.75
C ARG A 105 -17.10 14.83 -6.14
N SER A 106 -16.21 15.82 -6.04
CA SER A 106 -14.93 15.67 -5.34
C SER A 106 -15.12 15.39 -3.84
N GLN A 107 -16.06 16.08 -3.19
CA GLN A 107 -16.38 15.88 -1.77
C GLN A 107 -17.04 14.52 -1.51
N VAL A 108 -17.89 14.02 -2.41
CA VAL A 108 -18.43 12.65 -2.35
C VAL A 108 -17.29 11.64 -2.40
N ALA A 109 -16.34 11.78 -3.34
CA ALA A 109 -15.19 10.88 -3.43
C ALA A 109 -14.31 10.92 -2.16
N ARG A 110 -14.02 12.11 -1.62
CA ARG A 110 -13.26 12.27 -0.37
C ARG A 110 -13.99 11.64 0.82
N THR A 111 -15.28 11.91 0.95
CA THR A 111 -16.11 11.38 2.04
C THR A 111 -16.22 9.86 1.98
N ASN A 112 -16.36 9.28 0.78
CA ASN A 112 -16.31 7.82 0.58
C ASN A 112 -14.99 7.21 1.07
N ASN A 113 -13.85 7.86 0.77
CA ASN A 113 -12.55 7.42 1.27
C ASN A 113 -12.48 7.47 2.80
N ILE A 114 -13.00 8.54 3.42
CA ILE A 114 -13.05 8.66 4.88
C ILE A 114 -13.91 7.55 5.49
N ILE A 115 -15.06 7.23 4.91
CA ILE A 115 -15.93 6.14 5.38
C ILE A 115 -15.19 4.80 5.33
N ARG A 116 -14.58 4.46 4.18
CA ARG A 116 -13.82 3.20 4.02
C ARG A 116 -12.70 3.08 5.05
N LEU A 117 -11.93 4.15 5.26
CA LEU A 117 -10.86 4.18 6.27
C LEU A 117 -11.41 4.09 7.69
N SER A 118 -12.53 4.76 7.97
CA SER A 118 -13.19 4.74 9.27
C SER A 118 -13.71 3.35 9.59
N GLN A 119 -14.38 2.67 8.65
CA GLN A 119 -14.84 1.30 8.79
C GLN A 119 -13.69 0.32 9.05
N ALA A 120 -12.53 0.50 8.39
CA ALA A 120 -11.34 -0.28 8.68
C ALA A 120 -10.81 -0.05 10.11
N ASN A 121 -10.91 1.18 10.62
CA ASN A 121 -10.47 1.54 11.96
C ASN A 121 -11.41 1.03 13.06
N VAL A 122 -12.73 0.97 12.81
CA VAL A 122 -13.73 0.42 13.78
C VAL A 122 -13.34 -0.99 14.22
N MET A 123 -12.83 -1.82 13.30
CA MET A 123 -12.49 -3.22 13.59
C MET A 123 -11.40 -3.38 14.65
N THR A 124 -10.55 -2.37 14.83
CA THR A 124 -9.38 -2.42 15.71
C THR A 124 -9.46 -1.42 16.87
N ALA A 125 -10.53 -0.64 16.94
CA ALA A 125 -10.72 0.43 17.90
C ALA A 125 -11.30 -0.08 19.23
N GLU A 126 -11.00 0.63 20.33
CA GLU A 126 -11.60 0.37 21.64
C GLU A 126 -13.11 0.69 21.65
N PRO A 127 -13.93 0.12 22.54
CA PRO A 127 -15.39 0.29 22.54
C PRO A 127 -15.88 1.74 22.49
N TYR A 128 -15.24 2.64 23.25
CA TYR A 128 -15.58 4.06 23.25
C TYR A 128 -15.21 4.77 21.93
N GLN A 129 -14.15 4.32 21.27
CA GLN A 129 -13.73 4.85 19.97
C GLN A 129 -14.66 4.35 18.86
N LYS A 130 -15.15 3.11 18.96
CA LYS A 130 -16.12 2.56 17.99
C LYS A 130 -17.37 3.41 17.91
N GLU A 131 -17.95 3.81 19.04
CA GLU A 131 -19.15 4.66 19.08
C GLU A 131 -18.92 6.01 18.36
N VAL A 132 -17.78 6.66 18.62
CA VAL A 132 -17.42 7.93 17.96
C VAL A 132 -17.19 7.74 16.46
N ILE A 133 -16.54 6.64 16.06
CA ILE A 133 -16.29 6.34 14.64
C ILE A 133 -17.60 6.00 13.93
N GLU A 134 -18.51 5.25 14.54
CA GLU A 134 -19.84 4.96 13.98
C GLU A 134 -20.68 6.23 13.78
N LEU A 135 -20.68 7.14 14.75
CA LEU A 135 -21.33 8.44 14.61
C LEU A 135 -20.71 9.25 13.46
N THR A 136 -19.39 9.18 13.31
CA THR A 136 -18.65 9.84 12.22
C THR A 136 -19.00 9.23 10.85
N ILE A 137 -19.13 7.90 10.77
CA ILE A 137 -19.57 7.19 9.56
C ILE A 137 -20.98 7.63 9.18
N ARG A 138 -21.94 7.60 10.11
CA ARG A 138 -23.33 8.04 9.85
C ARG A 138 -23.41 9.48 9.37
N LYS A 139 -22.60 10.38 9.96
CA LYS A 139 -22.50 11.77 9.50
C LYS A 139 -21.99 11.84 8.05
N ASN A 140 -20.93 11.12 7.74
CA ASN A 140 -20.32 11.12 6.41
C ASN A 140 -21.23 10.49 5.35
N GLU A 141 -21.99 9.45 5.68
CA GLU A 141 -23.04 8.90 4.81
C GLU A 141 -24.14 9.93 4.54
N ALA A 142 -24.52 10.72 5.56
CA ALA A 142 -25.47 11.81 5.39
C ALA A 142 -24.92 12.95 4.50
N PHE A 143 -23.61 13.25 4.58
CA PHE A 143 -22.96 14.18 3.65
C PHE A 143 -23.07 13.70 2.20
N ILE A 144 -22.77 12.43 1.92
CA ILE A 144 -22.84 11.89 0.55
C ILE A 144 -24.26 12.05 -0.01
N LYS A 145 -25.27 11.62 0.74
CA LYS A 145 -26.67 11.75 0.32
C LYS A 145 -27.06 13.20 0.04
N ALA A 146 -26.65 14.13 0.90
CA ALA A 146 -26.95 15.55 0.72
C ALA A 146 -26.23 16.13 -0.51
N PHE A 147 -24.96 15.79 -0.73
CA PHE A 147 -24.20 16.24 -1.89
C PHE A 147 -24.75 15.69 -3.20
N GLU A 148 -25.19 14.43 -3.23
CA GLU A 148 -25.83 13.84 -4.42
C GLU A 148 -27.18 14.50 -4.75
N VAL A 149 -27.98 14.82 -3.73
CA VAL A 149 -29.23 15.58 -3.90
C VAL A 149 -28.95 16.98 -4.49
N GLU A 150 -27.95 17.68 -3.96
CA GLU A 150 -27.54 19.00 -4.46
C GLU A 150 -27.02 18.93 -5.90
N VAL A 151 -26.22 17.92 -6.25
CA VAL A 151 -25.76 17.70 -7.63
C VAL A 151 -26.95 17.52 -8.56
N ALA A 152 -27.92 16.66 -8.22
CA ALA A 152 -29.12 16.42 -9.02
C ALA A 152 -30.01 17.68 -9.13
N GLU A 153 -30.06 18.53 -8.11
CA GLU A 153 -30.75 19.82 -8.16
C GLU A 153 -30.06 20.83 -9.08
N VAL A 154 -28.75 20.95 -8.99
CA VAL A 154 -27.96 21.86 -9.82
C VAL A 154 -27.96 21.42 -11.29
N GLU A 155 -27.84 20.13 -11.57
CA GLU A 155 -27.95 19.58 -12.93
C GLU A 155 -29.32 19.89 -13.55
N ARG A 156 -30.41 19.75 -12.78
CA ARG A 156 -31.76 20.16 -13.21
C ARG A 156 -31.87 21.66 -13.46
N LYS A 157 -31.17 22.51 -12.68
CA LYS A 157 -31.14 23.96 -12.90
C LYS A 157 -30.38 24.31 -14.18
N ILE A 158 -29.22 23.71 -14.41
CA ILE A 158 -28.41 23.92 -15.63
C ILE A 158 -29.18 23.48 -16.88
N ALA A 159 -29.87 22.33 -16.85
CA ALA A 159 -30.67 21.84 -17.97
C ALA A 159 -31.84 22.77 -18.35
N ARG A 160 -32.25 23.68 -17.44
CA ARG A 160 -33.30 24.67 -17.68
C ARG A 160 -32.75 26.03 -18.12
N MET A 161 -31.43 26.24 -18.12
CA MET A 161 -30.79 27.46 -18.61
C MET A 161 -30.62 27.39 -20.13
N PRO A 162 -30.86 28.47 -20.89
CA PRO A 162 -30.65 28.48 -22.33
C PRO A 162 -29.17 28.21 -22.64
N VAL A 163 -28.92 27.19 -23.48
CA VAL A 163 -27.57 26.76 -23.89
C VAL A 163 -26.93 27.88 -24.72
N VAL A 164 -25.91 28.54 -24.17
CA VAL A 164 -24.90 29.21 -25.00
C VAL A 164 -24.02 28.08 -25.54
N ILE A 165 -24.14 27.85 -26.84
CA ILE A 165 -23.48 26.76 -27.57
C ILE A 165 -21.97 27.00 -27.52
N GLU A 166 -21.26 26.23 -26.70
CA GLU A 166 -19.89 25.81 -27.01
C GLU A 166 -19.95 24.32 -27.27
N GLU A 167 -19.67 23.95 -28.52
CA GLU A 167 -19.71 22.60 -29.06
C GLU A 167 -18.71 21.70 -28.31
N VAL A 168 -19.22 20.66 -27.65
CA VAL A 168 -18.45 19.46 -27.36
C VAL A 168 -19.32 18.29 -27.78
N ALA A 169 -18.78 17.50 -28.72
CA ALA A 169 -19.40 16.33 -29.32
C ALA A 169 -19.76 15.28 -28.24
N GLU A 170 -21.02 14.88 -28.22
CA GLU A 170 -21.48 13.68 -27.51
C GLU A 170 -21.56 12.53 -28.53
N GLU A 171 -20.87 11.44 -28.23
CA GLU A 171 -20.97 10.17 -28.95
C GLU A 171 -22.26 9.45 -28.51
N ASP A 172 -23.10 9.14 -29.49
CA ASP A 172 -24.39 8.46 -29.33
C ASP A 172 -24.23 7.03 -28.76
N SER A 173 -25.11 6.68 -27.82
CA SER A 173 -25.32 5.29 -27.39
C SER A 173 -26.68 4.81 -27.94
N GLU A 174 -26.61 3.87 -28.87
CA GLU A 174 -27.77 3.22 -29.47
C GLU A 174 -28.45 2.25 -28.48
N ILE A 175 -29.78 2.33 -28.41
CA ILE A 175 -30.67 1.47 -27.63
C ILE A 175 -31.18 0.36 -28.57
N GLU A 176 -30.87 -0.90 -28.28
CA GLU A 176 -31.44 -2.04 -29.01
C GLU A 176 -32.83 -2.45 -28.48
N GLU A 177 -33.78 -2.54 -29.39
CA GLU A 177 -35.16 -2.99 -29.19
C GLU A 177 -35.27 -4.53 -29.15
N LYS A 178 -36.12 -5.04 -28.25
CA LYS A 178 -36.48 -6.47 -28.15
C LYS A 178 -37.45 -6.88 -29.27
N PRO A 179 -37.30 -8.06 -29.91
CA PRO A 179 -38.33 -8.62 -30.77
C PRO A 179 -39.34 -9.48 -30.00
N VAL A 180 -40.59 -9.40 -30.44
CA VAL A 180 -41.76 -10.13 -29.96
C VAL A 180 -41.86 -11.49 -30.67
N GLU A 181 -41.99 -12.59 -29.92
CA GLU A 181 -42.21 -13.95 -30.44
C GLU A 181 -43.67 -14.22 -30.85
N GLU A 182 -43.85 -14.86 -32.00
CA GLU A 182 -45.11 -15.39 -32.51
C GLU A 182 -45.50 -16.74 -31.91
N VAL A 183 -46.78 -16.88 -31.60
CA VAL A 183 -47.45 -18.08 -31.06
C VAL A 183 -47.68 -19.15 -32.14
N ARG A 184 -47.26 -20.40 -31.89
CA ARG A 184 -47.81 -21.60 -32.57
C ARG A 184 -48.26 -22.67 -31.58
N LYS A 185 -49.44 -23.24 -31.88
CA LYS A 185 -50.25 -24.17 -31.06
C LYS A 185 -49.72 -25.63 -31.07
N PRO A 186 -50.12 -26.45 -30.08
CA PRO A 186 -49.53 -27.75 -29.80
C PRO A 186 -50.24 -28.92 -30.49
N THR A 187 -49.55 -30.05 -30.66
CA THR A 187 -50.16 -31.37 -30.91
C THR A 187 -49.69 -32.41 -29.91
N PHE A 188 -50.61 -32.78 -29.04
CA PHE A 188 -51.02 -34.17 -28.74
C PHE A 188 -49.93 -35.16 -28.33
N PHE A 189 -49.46 -35.08 -27.07
CA PHE A 189 -49.09 -36.27 -26.27
C PHE A 189 -49.10 -35.90 -24.77
N GLU A 190 -50.23 -35.37 -24.31
CA GLU A 190 -50.54 -35.21 -22.89
C GLU A 190 -51.52 -36.30 -22.46
N GLN A 191 -50.99 -37.41 -21.96
CA GLN A 191 -51.62 -38.25 -20.94
C GLN A 191 -50.51 -39.15 -20.39
N VAL A 192 -50.38 -39.21 -19.05
CA VAL A 192 -49.39 -40.00 -18.25
C VAL A 192 -48.22 -39.22 -17.59
N LYS A 193 -48.33 -37.93 -17.22
CA LYS A 193 -47.29 -37.27 -16.37
C LYS A 193 -47.78 -36.37 -15.20
N GLY A 194 -48.95 -36.64 -14.65
CA GLY A 194 -49.56 -35.85 -13.55
C GLY A 194 -48.91 -35.91 -12.16
N ARG A 195 -47.68 -36.43 -12.00
CA ARG A 195 -46.94 -36.41 -10.72
C ARG A 195 -45.49 -35.94 -10.82
N ILE A 196 -45.00 -35.62 -12.02
CA ILE A 196 -43.63 -35.14 -12.26
C ILE A 196 -43.62 -33.62 -12.58
N THR A 197 -44.76 -33.06 -13.01
CA THR A 197 -44.86 -31.65 -13.43
C THR A 197 -44.75 -30.66 -12.28
N LYS A 198 -45.40 -30.89 -11.13
CA LYS A 198 -45.28 -29.98 -9.97
C LYS A 198 -43.84 -29.81 -9.46
N ALA A 199 -43.09 -30.91 -9.37
CA ALA A 199 -41.69 -30.86 -8.92
C ALA A 199 -40.73 -30.26 -9.97
N VAL A 200 -41.11 -30.24 -11.25
CA VAL A 200 -40.33 -29.62 -12.33
C VAL A 200 -40.69 -28.14 -12.48
N GLU A 201 -41.95 -27.77 -12.28
CA GLU A 201 -42.43 -26.39 -12.23
C GLU A 201 -41.89 -25.66 -11.01
N GLU A 202 -41.95 -26.24 -9.80
CA GLU A 202 -41.32 -25.68 -8.59
C GLU A 202 -39.80 -25.51 -8.73
N ARG A 203 -39.13 -26.38 -9.50
CA ARG A 203 -37.68 -26.32 -9.73
C ARG A 203 -37.31 -25.27 -10.78
N LYS A 204 -38.16 -25.06 -11.78
CA LYS A 204 -38.01 -23.97 -12.76
C LYS A 204 -38.34 -22.61 -12.14
N GLU A 205 -39.40 -22.53 -11.33
CA GLU A 205 -39.73 -21.32 -10.57
C GLU A 205 -38.62 -20.96 -9.57
N LYS A 206 -38.07 -21.95 -8.84
CA LYS A 206 -36.87 -21.72 -8.02
C LYS A 206 -35.68 -21.25 -8.84
N GLN A 207 -35.40 -21.85 -10.00
CA GLN A 207 -34.31 -21.40 -10.87
C GLN A 207 -34.49 -19.94 -11.32
N VAL A 208 -35.70 -19.56 -11.74
CA VAL A 208 -35.99 -18.19 -12.18
C VAL A 208 -35.92 -17.19 -11.03
N ILE A 209 -36.41 -17.56 -9.84
CA ILE A 209 -36.31 -16.75 -8.63
C ILE A 209 -34.85 -16.63 -8.17
N ASP A 210 -34.09 -17.72 -8.18
CA ASP A 210 -32.66 -17.72 -7.83
C ASP A 210 -31.85 -16.90 -8.85
N GLU A 211 -32.20 -16.94 -10.14
CA GLU A 211 -31.54 -16.16 -11.19
C GLU A 211 -31.87 -14.66 -11.08
N PHE A 212 -33.12 -14.32 -10.77
CA PHE A 212 -33.53 -12.94 -10.47
C PHE A 212 -32.86 -12.40 -9.18
N LEU A 213 -32.81 -13.20 -8.11
CA LEU A 213 -32.12 -12.86 -6.86
C LEU A 213 -30.62 -12.68 -7.10
N ARG A 214 -30.00 -13.56 -7.91
CA ARG A 214 -28.61 -13.41 -8.35
C ARG A 214 -28.40 -12.07 -9.03
N GLU A 215 -29.22 -11.70 -10.01
CA GLU A 215 -29.10 -10.43 -10.76
C GLU A 215 -29.29 -9.19 -9.89
N GLU A 216 -30.20 -9.22 -8.92
CA GLU A 216 -30.37 -8.15 -7.92
C GLU A 216 -29.17 -8.05 -6.97
N GLU A 217 -28.66 -9.18 -6.48
CA GLU A 217 -27.52 -9.23 -5.56
C GLU A 217 -26.21 -8.79 -6.24
N LYS A 218 -26.05 -9.04 -7.57
CA LYS A 218 -24.92 -8.49 -8.36
C LYS A 218 -24.84 -6.97 -8.28
N LYS A 219 -25.99 -6.28 -8.20
CA LYS A 219 -26.04 -4.81 -8.14
C LYS A 219 -25.63 -4.25 -6.77
N THR A 220 -25.56 -5.10 -5.74
CA THR A 220 -25.30 -4.70 -4.35
C THR A 220 -23.91 -5.05 -3.82
N SER A 221 -23.02 -5.62 -4.64
CA SER A 221 -21.71 -6.04 -4.14
C SER A 221 -20.74 -4.87 -3.93
N ASP A 222 -20.47 -4.57 -2.67
CA ASP A 222 -19.50 -3.56 -2.22
C ASP A 222 -18.03 -4.00 -2.37
N THR A 223 -17.75 -5.28 -2.69
CA THR A 223 -16.42 -5.88 -2.56
C THR A 223 -15.60 -5.95 -3.85
N LEU A 224 -16.10 -5.40 -4.96
CA LEU A 224 -15.57 -5.60 -6.34
C LEU A 224 -15.58 -7.06 -6.82
N CYS A 225 -16.00 -8.01 -5.97
CA CYS A 225 -16.23 -9.41 -6.28
C CYS A 225 -17.74 -9.64 -6.21
N VAL A 226 -18.36 -10.23 -7.22
CA VAL A 226 -19.80 -10.46 -7.16
C VAL A 226 -20.06 -11.74 -6.33
N GLU A 227 -20.45 -11.53 -5.08
CA GLU A 227 -20.76 -12.55 -4.07
C GLU A 227 -22.19 -13.07 -4.28
N ILE A 228 -22.34 -14.33 -4.71
CA ILE A 228 -23.64 -14.97 -4.89
C ILE A 228 -23.82 -16.05 -3.81
N PRO A 229 -24.84 -15.96 -2.94
CA PRO A 229 -25.15 -17.04 -2.01
C PRO A 229 -25.40 -18.36 -2.75
N PHE A 230 -24.79 -19.43 -2.28
CA PHE A 230 -25.07 -20.76 -2.80
C PHE A 230 -26.28 -21.35 -2.06
N TYR A 231 -27.34 -21.67 -2.80
CA TYR A 231 -28.64 -22.05 -2.21
C TYR A 231 -28.82 -23.57 -2.01
N ASP A 232 -28.06 -24.41 -2.70
CA ASP A 232 -28.17 -25.86 -2.55
C ASP A 232 -27.55 -26.35 -1.24
N ASP A 233 -28.11 -27.43 -0.68
CA ASP A 233 -27.68 -28.02 0.60
C ASP A 233 -26.26 -28.61 0.55
N THR A 234 -25.77 -29.00 -0.63
CA THR A 234 -24.44 -29.62 -0.78
C THR A 234 -23.76 -29.21 -2.09
N LEU A 235 -22.44 -29.03 -2.04
CA LEU A 235 -21.60 -28.76 -3.21
C LEU A 235 -20.54 -29.85 -3.36
N THR A 236 -20.43 -30.46 -4.53
CA THR A 236 -19.27 -31.30 -4.88
C THR A 236 -18.20 -30.45 -5.55
N PHE A 237 -16.96 -30.48 -5.04
CA PHE A 237 -15.83 -29.69 -5.56
C PHE A 237 -14.69 -30.59 -6.03
N THR A 238 -13.83 -30.07 -6.91
CA THR A 238 -12.68 -30.78 -7.49
C THR A 238 -11.39 -30.51 -6.73
N GLU A 239 -11.21 -29.28 -6.24
CA GLU A 239 -10.02 -28.85 -5.53
C GLU A 239 -10.40 -27.95 -4.36
N MET A 240 -9.64 -28.04 -3.27
CA MET A 240 -9.78 -27.20 -2.09
C MET A 240 -8.45 -26.49 -1.85
N LEU A 241 -8.48 -25.16 -1.76
CA LEU A 241 -7.35 -24.33 -1.42
C LEU A 241 -7.61 -23.67 -0.05
N PRO A 242 -6.68 -23.77 0.91
CA PRO A 242 -6.83 -23.08 2.19
C PRO A 242 -6.79 -21.56 1.98
N CYS A 243 -7.59 -20.81 2.74
CA CYS A 243 -7.46 -19.35 2.75
C CYS A 243 -6.33 -18.95 3.70
N LYS A 244 -5.29 -18.31 3.14
CA LYS A 244 -4.08 -17.88 3.88
C LYS A 244 -4.41 -16.98 5.06
N ASP A 245 -5.30 -16.01 4.86
CA ASP A 245 -5.57 -14.93 5.81
C ASP A 245 -6.69 -15.25 6.79
N MET A 246 -7.52 -16.26 6.49
CA MET A 246 -8.66 -16.68 7.30
C MET A 246 -8.68 -18.19 7.42
N SER A 247 -7.97 -18.72 8.42
CA SER A 247 -7.74 -20.17 8.60
C SER A 247 -9.02 -21.01 8.70
N ALA A 248 -10.12 -20.41 9.19
CA ALA A 248 -11.44 -21.05 9.27
C ALA A 248 -12.14 -21.24 7.92
N TYR A 249 -11.64 -20.60 6.85
CA TYR A 249 -12.26 -20.57 5.52
C TYR A 249 -11.34 -21.18 4.45
N CYS A 250 -11.95 -21.61 3.35
CA CYS A 250 -11.27 -22.18 2.20
C CYS A 250 -11.96 -21.78 0.90
N LEU A 251 -11.20 -21.86 -0.19
CA LEU A 251 -11.68 -21.74 -1.56
C LEU A 251 -11.90 -23.14 -2.13
N LEU A 252 -13.04 -23.36 -2.78
CA LEU A 252 -13.43 -24.62 -3.39
C LEU A 252 -13.61 -24.39 -4.89
N LYS A 253 -12.79 -25.05 -5.71
CA LYS A 253 -12.95 -24.99 -7.17
C LYS A 253 -13.88 -26.11 -7.63
N ARG A 254 -14.82 -25.79 -8.53
CA ARG A 254 -15.64 -26.76 -9.25
C ARG A 254 -15.71 -26.31 -10.71
N LYS A 255 -14.94 -26.98 -11.58
CA LYS A 255 -14.74 -26.54 -12.98
C LYS A 255 -14.19 -25.10 -12.97
N ASP A 256 -14.86 -24.19 -13.67
CA ASP A 256 -14.48 -22.77 -13.80
C ASP A 256 -15.04 -21.89 -12.65
N ASN A 257 -15.82 -22.47 -11.73
CA ASN A 257 -16.44 -21.73 -10.63
C ASN A 257 -15.65 -21.90 -9.34
N VAL A 258 -15.63 -20.85 -8.53
CA VAL A 258 -14.95 -20.83 -7.25
C VAL A 258 -15.93 -20.43 -6.16
N TYR A 259 -15.88 -21.16 -5.06
CA TYR A 259 -16.73 -20.94 -3.91
C TYR A 259 -15.88 -20.67 -2.68
N PHE A 260 -16.37 -19.83 -1.78
CA PHE A 260 -15.75 -19.48 -0.51
C PHE A 260 -16.65 -19.93 0.64
N GLY A 261 -16.09 -20.70 1.57
CA GLY A 261 -16.86 -21.25 2.68
C GLY A 261 -16.00 -21.80 3.81
N LEU A 262 -16.67 -22.14 4.91
CA LEU A 262 -16.01 -22.65 6.12
C LEU A 262 -15.36 -24.02 5.95
N CYS A 263 -14.09 -24.15 6.36
CA CYS A 263 -13.34 -25.41 6.34
C CYS A 263 -14.05 -26.53 7.12
N ARG A 264 -14.74 -26.21 8.23
CA ARG A 264 -15.42 -27.20 9.07
C ARG A 264 -16.58 -27.92 8.38
N ASN A 265 -17.11 -27.33 7.31
CA ASN A 265 -18.23 -27.88 6.52
C ASN A 265 -17.74 -28.76 5.36
N VAL A 266 -16.41 -28.85 5.17
CA VAL A 266 -15.78 -29.62 4.11
C VAL A 266 -15.55 -31.05 4.59
N SER A 267 -16.01 -32.01 3.79
CA SER A 267 -15.63 -33.42 3.87
C SER A 267 -14.65 -33.77 2.72
N LYS A 268 -14.52 -35.04 2.30
CA LYS A 268 -13.54 -35.44 1.28
C LYS A 268 -13.62 -34.62 -0.02
N THR A 269 -14.80 -34.56 -0.63
CA THR A 269 -15.06 -33.84 -1.90
C THR A 269 -16.42 -33.15 -1.92
N VAL A 270 -17.06 -33.07 -0.74
CA VAL A 270 -18.41 -32.54 -0.58
C VAL A 270 -18.40 -31.50 0.53
N TYR A 271 -18.97 -30.34 0.25
CA TYR A 271 -19.28 -29.29 1.19
C TYR A 271 -20.73 -29.43 1.67
N ASN A 272 -20.95 -29.34 2.97
CA ASN A 272 -22.28 -29.32 3.58
C ASN A 272 -22.73 -27.87 3.83
N ASN A 273 -23.68 -27.37 3.06
CA ASN A 273 -24.14 -25.98 3.07
C ASN A 273 -25.48 -25.79 3.82
N ARG A 274 -25.83 -26.67 4.75
CA ARG A 274 -27.06 -26.51 5.55
C ARG A 274 -27.10 -25.23 6.38
N ASP A 275 -25.94 -24.66 6.69
CA ASP A 275 -25.82 -23.38 7.40
C ASP A 275 -25.85 -22.16 6.46
N LYS A 276 -25.97 -22.39 5.14
CA LYS A 276 -25.99 -21.36 4.10
C LYS A 276 -24.78 -20.43 4.14
N SER A 277 -23.63 -20.93 4.58
CA SER A 277 -22.39 -20.15 4.69
C SER A 277 -21.56 -20.11 3.40
N LEU A 278 -21.92 -20.90 2.39
CA LEU A 278 -21.19 -20.99 1.13
C LEU A 278 -21.57 -19.88 0.15
N ILE A 279 -20.56 -19.21 -0.39
CA ILE A 279 -20.72 -18.11 -1.33
C ILE A 279 -19.99 -18.48 -2.63
N GLU A 280 -20.65 -18.33 -3.77
CA GLU A 280 -20.03 -18.37 -5.09
C GLU A 280 -19.37 -17.01 -5.39
N LEU A 281 -18.10 -17.05 -5.75
CA LEU A 281 -17.33 -15.87 -6.13
C LEU A 281 -17.32 -15.75 -7.65
N THR A 282 -17.94 -14.70 -8.19
CA THR A 282 -17.99 -14.44 -9.63
C THR A 282 -17.19 -13.21 -10.01
N GLU A 283 -16.80 -13.12 -11.29
CA GLU A 283 -15.90 -12.08 -11.84
C GLU A 283 -14.48 -12.06 -11.23
N ILE A 284 -14.09 -13.14 -10.54
CA ILE A 284 -12.75 -13.29 -9.99
C ILE A 284 -11.74 -13.74 -11.07
N THR A 285 -10.45 -13.53 -10.79
CA THR A 285 -9.36 -14.02 -11.63
C THR A 285 -8.45 -15.01 -10.90
N GLU A 286 -7.61 -15.73 -11.64
CA GLU A 286 -6.63 -16.65 -11.04
C GLU A 286 -5.63 -15.91 -10.14
N GLU A 287 -5.27 -14.67 -10.46
CA GLU A 287 -4.42 -13.83 -9.61
C GLU A 287 -5.09 -13.53 -8.26
N PHE A 288 -6.41 -13.29 -8.25
CA PHE A 288 -7.16 -13.10 -7.00
C PHE A 288 -7.11 -14.36 -6.12
N ILE A 289 -7.31 -15.53 -6.73
CA ILE A 289 -7.20 -16.82 -6.04
C ILE A 289 -5.79 -17.00 -5.49
N GLN A 290 -4.77 -16.60 -6.25
CA GLN A 290 -3.38 -16.68 -5.84
C GLN A 290 -3.10 -15.83 -4.60
N PHE A 291 -3.57 -14.56 -4.56
CA PHE A 291 -3.42 -13.69 -3.39
C PHE A 291 -4.12 -14.25 -2.13
N MET A 292 -5.26 -14.93 -2.31
CA MET A 292 -6.03 -15.54 -1.22
C MET A 292 -5.43 -16.85 -0.68
N ALA A 293 -4.73 -17.61 -1.52
CA ALA A 293 -4.26 -18.96 -1.19
C ALA A 293 -2.76 -19.02 -0.82
N TYR A 294 -1.91 -18.16 -1.40
CA TYR A 294 -0.46 -18.28 -1.29
C TYR A 294 0.21 -17.05 -0.67
N ASP A 295 1.28 -17.29 0.08
CA ASP A 295 2.17 -16.24 0.54
C ASP A 295 3.20 -15.89 -0.55
N LEU A 296 2.88 -14.90 -1.36
CA LEU A 296 3.76 -14.41 -2.43
C LEU A 296 5.07 -13.77 -1.92
N LEU A 297 5.15 -13.42 -0.63
CA LEU A 297 6.32 -12.79 -0.03
C LEU A 297 7.16 -13.77 0.80
N SER A 298 6.90 -15.08 0.67
CA SER A 298 7.65 -16.14 1.36
C SER A 298 9.11 -16.24 0.89
N GLY A 299 9.43 -15.69 -0.28
CA GLY A 299 10.71 -15.84 -0.97
C GLY A 299 10.78 -17.07 -1.89
N GLU A 300 9.72 -17.87 -1.96
CA GLU A 300 9.62 -19.02 -2.88
C GLU A 300 9.30 -18.59 -4.33
N TYR A 301 8.83 -17.36 -4.50
CA TYR A 301 8.39 -16.82 -5.79
C TYR A 301 9.32 -15.71 -6.27
N ASP A 302 9.71 -15.77 -7.54
CA ASP A 302 10.39 -14.66 -8.22
C ASP A 302 9.34 -13.67 -8.73
N LEU A 303 9.11 -12.63 -7.93
CA LEU A 303 8.09 -11.63 -8.23
C LEU A 303 8.56 -10.67 -9.31
N LYS A 304 7.73 -10.52 -10.35
CA LYS A 304 7.88 -9.52 -11.39
C LYS A 304 6.94 -8.35 -11.13
N GLU A 305 7.10 -7.28 -11.90
CA GLU A 305 6.15 -6.17 -11.88
C GLU A 305 4.70 -6.64 -12.04
N PHE A 306 3.80 -6.05 -11.27
CA PHE A 306 2.39 -6.41 -11.34
C PHE A 306 1.76 -5.74 -12.55
N SER A 307 1.16 -6.55 -13.41
CA SER A 307 0.31 -6.14 -14.51
C SER A 307 -0.91 -5.35 -14.00
N VAL A 308 -1.58 -4.67 -14.94
CA VAL A 308 -2.83 -3.95 -14.63
C VAL A 308 -3.89 -4.90 -14.06
N GLN A 309 -3.90 -6.16 -14.52
CA GLN A 309 -4.84 -7.16 -14.03
C GLN A 309 -4.50 -7.60 -12.60
N GLU A 310 -3.22 -7.92 -12.31
CA GLU A 310 -2.78 -8.28 -10.96
C GLU A 310 -3.07 -7.16 -9.95
N LYS A 311 -2.90 -5.89 -10.34
CA LYS A 311 -3.25 -4.74 -9.49
C LYS A 311 -4.75 -4.66 -9.19
N LYS A 312 -5.61 -4.94 -10.17
CA LYS A 312 -7.06 -5.01 -9.96
C LYS A 312 -7.41 -6.18 -9.04
N SER A 313 -6.82 -7.35 -9.25
CA SER A 313 -7.04 -8.52 -8.41
C SER A 313 -6.52 -8.32 -6.98
N MET A 314 -5.43 -7.57 -6.80
CA MET A 314 -4.94 -7.15 -5.49
C MET A 314 -5.92 -6.21 -4.77
N GLN A 315 -6.56 -5.28 -5.49
CA GLN A 315 -7.62 -4.43 -4.92
C GLN A 315 -8.86 -5.24 -4.53
N MET A 316 -9.27 -6.19 -5.39
CA MET A 316 -10.38 -7.10 -5.11
C MET A 316 -10.09 -7.96 -3.88
N TYR A 317 -8.87 -8.51 -3.76
CA TYR A 317 -8.39 -9.23 -2.60
C TYR A 317 -8.53 -8.40 -1.31
N PHE A 318 -8.08 -7.14 -1.33
CA PHE A 318 -8.19 -6.28 -0.18
C PHE A 318 -9.64 -6.05 0.28
N ASN A 319 -10.51 -5.70 -0.68
CA ASN A 319 -11.90 -5.36 -0.40
C ASN A 319 -12.69 -6.57 0.10
N PHE A 320 -12.53 -7.72 -0.56
CA PHE A 320 -13.19 -8.96 -0.17
C PHE A 320 -12.79 -9.40 1.24
N VAL A 321 -11.49 -9.53 1.52
CA VAL A 321 -11.01 -9.98 2.82
C VAL A 321 -11.44 -9.00 3.93
N THR A 322 -11.31 -7.70 3.69
CA THR A 322 -11.76 -6.67 4.66
C THR A 322 -13.26 -6.81 4.98
N SER A 323 -14.11 -7.05 3.97
CA SER A 323 -15.54 -7.28 4.16
C SER A 323 -15.82 -8.56 4.95
N CYS A 324 -15.11 -9.66 4.66
CA CYS A 324 -15.24 -10.90 5.43
C CYS A 324 -14.90 -10.68 6.91
N PHE A 325 -13.85 -9.92 7.21
CA PHE A 325 -13.50 -9.55 8.57
C PHE A 325 -14.58 -8.68 9.22
N GLN A 326 -15.11 -7.66 8.52
CA GLN A 326 -16.20 -6.83 9.04
C GLN A 326 -17.45 -7.65 9.41
N LYS A 327 -17.86 -8.58 8.55
CA LYS A 327 -19.06 -9.41 8.76
C LYS A 327 -18.88 -10.46 9.87
N ASN A 328 -17.68 -11.01 10.03
CA ASN A 328 -17.45 -12.22 10.85
C ASN A 328 -16.51 -12.02 12.06
N MET A 329 -16.09 -10.79 12.34
CA MET A 329 -15.22 -10.46 13.48
C MET A 329 -15.83 -10.93 14.81
N GLY A 330 -15.05 -11.63 15.61
CA GLY A 330 -15.49 -12.14 16.92
C GLY A 330 -16.33 -13.42 16.87
N ASN A 331 -16.74 -13.85 15.67
CA ASN A 331 -17.45 -15.11 15.46
C ASN A 331 -16.50 -16.21 14.95
N THR A 332 -15.95 -16.02 13.76
CA THR A 332 -15.07 -17.01 13.10
C THR A 332 -13.66 -16.49 12.85
N VAL A 333 -13.48 -15.16 12.85
CA VAL A 333 -12.19 -14.49 12.64
C VAL A 333 -11.93 -13.47 13.74
N ASN A 334 -10.66 -13.14 13.98
CA ASN A 334 -10.26 -12.25 15.06
C ASN A 334 -9.41 -11.06 14.60
N VAL A 335 -9.20 -10.10 15.52
CA VAL A 335 -8.48 -8.85 15.25
C VAL A 335 -7.00 -9.10 14.94
N GLN A 336 -6.36 -10.12 15.54
CA GLN A 336 -4.96 -10.44 15.27
C GLN A 336 -4.78 -10.97 13.83
N GLU A 337 -5.70 -11.81 13.36
CA GLU A 337 -5.74 -12.28 11.97
C GLU A 337 -5.91 -11.10 10.99
N TYR A 338 -6.80 -10.16 11.30
CA TYR A 338 -6.97 -8.95 10.46
C TYR A 338 -5.70 -8.08 10.43
N MET A 339 -5.03 -7.90 11.57
CA MET A 339 -3.77 -7.14 11.63
C MET A 339 -2.64 -7.83 10.86
N ALA A 340 -2.57 -9.16 10.93
CA ALA A 340 -1.61 -9.94 10.16
C ALA A 340 -1.85 -9.79 8.65
N PHE A 341 -3.10 -9.92 8.21
CA PHE A 341 -3.53 -9.65 6.84
C PHE A 341 -3.14 -8.23 6.39
N LYS A 342 -3.47 -7.20 7.18
CA LYS A 342 -3.15 -5.80 6.85
C LYS A 342 -1.65 -5.56 6.73
N SER A 343 -0.87 -6.14 7.65
CA SER A 343 0.60 -6.09 7.61
C SER A 343 1.16 -6.76 6.35
N TYR A 344 0.61 -7.91 5.98
CA TYR A 344 0.95 -8.62 4.75
C TYR A 344 0.60 -7.78 3.50
N TYR A 345 -0.64 -7.32 3.39
CA TYR A 345 -1.11 -6.54 2.26
C TYR A 345 -0.28 -5.26 2.06
N ASN A 346 0.04 -4.54 3.13
CA ASN A 346 0.89 -3.35 3.05
C ASN A 346 2.30 -3.66 2.51
N ARG A 347 2.90 -4.79 2.92
CA ARG A 347 4.18 -5.23 2.36
C ARG A 347 4.03 -5.58 0.88
N LEU A 348 2.96 -6.26 0.49
CA LEU A 348 2.68 -6.62 -0.90
C LEU A 348 2.58 -5.37 -1.79
N VAL A 349 1.86 -4.33 -1.33
CA VAL A 349 1.75 -3.04 -2.03
C VAL A 349 3.12 -2.36 -2.15
N GLN A 350 3.93 -2.35 -1.08
CA GLN A 350 5.28 -1.79 -1.12
C GLN A 350 6.17 -2.54 -2.13
N THR A 351 6.14 -3.87 -2.12
CA THR A 351 6.87 -4.70 -3.06
C THR A 351 6.43 -4.44 -4.51
N SER A 352 5.12 -4.27 -4.77
CA SER A 352 4.64 -3.86 -6.10
C SER A 352 5.28 -2.55 -6.56
N PHE A 353 5.35 -1.53 -5.69
CA PHE A 353 5.99 -0.26 -6.02
C PHE A 353 7.50 -0.38 -6.22
N GLU A 354 8.18 -1.19 -5.40
CA GLU A 354 9.61 -1.44 -5.53
C GLU A 354 9.95 -2.14 -6.85
N LEU A 355 9.12 -3.10 -7.28
CA LEU A 355 9.29 -3.80 -8.56
C LEU A 355 9.08 -2.88 -9.76
N GLU A 356 8.07 -2.00 -9.70
CA GLU A 356 7.84 -0.97 -10.73
C GLU A 356 8.99 0.05 -10.79
N ALA A 357 9.46 0.51 -9.62
CA ALA A 357 10.59 1.42 -9.54
C ALA A 357 11.87 0.77 -10.08
N LYS A 358 12.10 -0.52 -9.76
CA LYS A 358 13.23 -1.30 -10.26
C LYS A 358 13.18 -1.40 -11.78
N LYS A 359 12.03 -1.75 -12.37
CA LYS A 359 11.87 -1.78 -13.83
C LYS A 359 12.18 -0.44 -14.49
N HIS A 360 11.63 0.66 -13.96
CA HIS A 360 11.90 1.98 -14.51
C HIS A 360 13.40 2.31 -14.42
N SER A 361 14.02 2.07 -13.27
CA SER A 361 15.45 2.25 -13.06
C SER A 361 16.29 1.42 -14.03
N ASP A 362 16.00 0.12 -14.17
CA ASP A 362 16.70 -0.79 -15.06
C ASP A 362 16.52 -0.36 -16.53
N TYR A 363 15.32 0.07 -16.93
CA TYR A 363 15.06 0.59 -18.26
C TYR A 363 15.94 1.81 -18.58
N TYR A 364 15.96 2.82 -17.70
CA TYR A 364 16.76 4.02 -17.92
C TYR A 364 18.27 3.78 -17.81
N ARG A 365 18.71 2.77 -17.04
CA ARG A 365 20.12 2.36 -16.99
C ARG A 365 20.53 1.63 -18.27
N ALA A 366 19.66 0.78 -18.83
CA ALA A 366 19.95 0.00 -20.03
C ALA A 366 19.89 0.85 -21.30
N LEU A 367 18.99 1.85 -21.35
CA LEU A 367 18.80 2.73 -22.51
C LEU A 367 20.10 3.33 -23.08
N PRO A 368 20.96 4.02 -22.30
CA PRO A 368 22.19 4.62 -22.83
C PRO A 368 23.20 3.58 -23.31
N LEU A 369 23.23 2.37 -22.72
CA LEU A 369 24.11 1.29 -23.17
C LEU A 369 23.68 0.75 -24.53
N VAL A 370 22.37 0.56 -24.72
CA VAL A 370 21.80 0.13 -25.99
C VAL A 370 21.96 1.20 -27.06
N GLU A 371 21.77 2.47 -26.72
CA GLU A 371 22.00 3.56 -27.68
C GLU A 371 23.46 3.67 -28.12
N GLN A 372 24.40 3.46 -27.20
CA GLN A 372 25.83 3.38 -27.55
C GLN A 372 26.13 2.18 -28.45
N TYR A 373 25.59 1.00 -28.14
CA TYR A 373 25.71 -0.17 -28.99
C TYR A 373 25.16 0.09 -30.40
N MET A 374 23.93 0.60 -30.51
CA MET A 374 23.30 0.92 -31.80
C MET A 374 24.12 1.95 -32.59
N ALA A 375 24.65 2.99 -31.92
CA ALA A 375 25.49 4.00 -32.55
C ALA A 375 26.81 3.42 -33.07
N TYR A 376 27.42 2.46 -32.35
CA TYR A 376 28.59 1.74 -32.83
C TYR A 376 28.26 0.90 -34.07
N MET A 377 27.16 0.14 -34.04
CA MET A 377 26.73 -0.67 -35.18
C MET A 377 26.49 0.21 -36.42
N GLU A 378 25.79 1.33 -36.27
CA GLU A 378 25.54 2.28 -37.37
C GLU A 378 26.83 2.93 -37.88
N SER A 379 27.73 3.35 -36.98
CA SER A 379 29.00 4.00 -37.34
C SER A 379 29.94 3.08 -38.13
N TYR A 380 29.88 1.77 -37.87
CA TYR A 380 30.64 0.75 -38.59
C TYR A 380 29.84 0.08 -39.72
N ASN A 381 28.64 0.60 -40.05
CA ASN A 381 27.75 0.08 -41.08
C ASN A 381 27.42 -1.43 -40.91
N MET A 382 27.28 -1.86 -39.66
CA MET A 382 26.84 -3.20 -39.29
C MET A 382 25.32 -3.27 -39.16
N ALA A 383 24.75 -4.42 -39.52
CA ALA A 383 23.32 -4.66 -39.42
C ALA A 383 22.97 -5.42 -38.13
N PHE A 384 21.84 -5.07 -37.52
CA PHE A 384 21.22 -5.81 -36.42
C PHE A 384 19.70 -5.87 -36.64
N ALA A 385 19.08 -7.00 -36.31
CA ALA A 385 17.68 -7.28 -36.64
C ALA A 385 16.67 -6.72 -35.63
N GLU A 386 17.13 -6.40 -34.42
CA GLU A 386 16.28 -6.10 -33.27
C GLU A 386 16.05 -4.60 -33.09
N ASN A 387 14.85 -4.25 -32.65
CA ASN A 387 14.55 -2.86 -32.33
C ASN A 387 15.11 -2.47 -30.95
N LYS A 388 15.22 -1.15 -30.70
CA LYS A 388 15.74 -0.59 -29.44
C LYS A 388 15.08 -1.21 -28.19
N LYS A 389 13.76 -1.42 -28.20
CA LYS A 389 13.03 -1.99 -27.04
C LYS A 389 13.41 -3.45 -26.77
N GLN A 390 13.63 -4.25 -27.82
CA GLN A 390 14.08 -5.64 -27.71
C GLN A 390 15.49 -5.74 -27.14
N LEU A 391 16.41 -4.90 -27.63
CA LEU A 391 17.78 -4.83 -27.14
C LEU A 391 17.84 -4.41 -25.66
N ILE A 392 17.04 -3.42 -25.24
CA ILE A 392 16.93 -3.02 -23.83
C ILE A 392 16.46 -4.19 -22.97
N LYS A 393 15.43 -4.91 -23.42
CA LYS A 393 14.91 -6.08 -22.71
C LYS A 393 16.00 -7.14 -22.51
N ARG A 394 16.79 -7.42 -23.54
CA ARG A 394 17.92 -8.36 -23.49
C ARG A 394 18.98 -7.98 -22.47
N VAL A 395 19.37 -6.71 -22.44
CA VAL A 395 20.33 -6.19 -21.44
C VAL A 395 19.78 -6.39 -20.02
N ILE A 396 18.50 -6.08 -19.79
CA ILE A 396 17.87 -6.24 -18.48
C ILE A 396 17.75 -7.73 -18.07
N THR A 397 17.43 -8.62 -19.01
CA THR A 397 17.30 -10.07 -18.74
C THR A 397 18.64 -10.82 -18.78
N ALA A 398 19.77 -10.12 -18.89
CA ALA A 398 21.11 -10.67 -19.04
C ALA A 398 21.32 -11.57 -20.28
N ASP A 399 20.41 -11.50 -21.26
CA ASP A 399 20.52 -12.20 -22.56
C ASP A 399 21.37 -11.35 -23.53
N THR A 400 22.65 -11.17 -23.19
CA THR A 400 23.53 -10.19 -23.86
C THR A 400 24.53 -10.79 -24.84
N LEU A 401 24.52 -12.11 -25.03
CA LEU A 401 25.54 -12.83 -25.82
C LEU A 401 25.71 -12.26 -27.24
N GLY A 402 24.61 -12.09 -27.98
CA GLY A 402 24.67 -11.52 -29.34
C GLY A 402 25.18 -10.08 -29.38
N ILE A 403 24.78 -9.25 -28.41
CA ILE A 403 25.24 -7.85 -28.29
C ILE A 403 26.75 -7.80 -28.05
N LEU A 404 27.27 -8.70 -27.21
CA LEU A 404 28.69 -8.77 -26.90
C LEU A 404 29.51 -9.30 -28.08
N GLU A 405 28.99 -10.30 -28.82
CA GLU A 405 29.60 -10.84 -30.03
C GLU A 405 29.74 -9.78 -31.13
N ASP A 406 28.68 -9.01 -31.38
CA ASP A 406 28.69 -7.91 -32.36
C ASP A 406 29.78 -6.88 -32.05
N LEU A 407 29.86 -6.44 -30.78
CA LEU A 407 30.93 -5.52 -30.34
C LEU A 407 32.32 -6.16 -30.45
N GLY A 408 32.43 -7.47 -30.26
CA GLY A 408 33.66 -8.24 -30.46
C GLY A 408 34.10 -8.26 -31.92
N GLN A 409 33.15 -8.45 -32.85
CA GLN A 409 33.43 -8.45 -34.30
C GLN A 409 34.03 -7.11 -34.77
N ILE A 410 33.61 -5.98 -34.20
CA ILE A 410 34.22 -4.67 -34.47
C ILE A 410 35.70 -4.68 -34.08
N MET A 411 36.03 -5.18 -32.89
CA MET A 411 37.40 -5.20 -32.37
C MET A 411 38.31 -6.19 -33.08
N ASP A 412 37.76 -7.32 -33.54
CA ASP A 412 38.52 -8.41 -34.16
C ASP A 412 38.77 -8.18 -35.66
N ASN A 413 37.84 -7.53 -36.36
CA ASN A 413 37.88 -7.40 -37.83
C ASN A 413 38.18 -5.97 -38.31
N HIS A 414 38.27 -4.99 -37.42
CA HIS A 414 38.59 -3.59 -37.76
C HIS A 414 39.83 -3.07 -37.02
N MET A 415 40.56 -2.15 -37.65
CA MET A 415 41.70 -1.46 -37.01
C MET A 415 41.19 -0.39 -36.04
N VAL A 416 40.92 -0.79 -34.79
CA VAL A 416 40.45 0.11 -33.74
C VAL A 416 41.65 0.72 -32.99
N GLU A 417 41.71 2.06 -32.92
CA GLU A 417 42.70 2.78 -32.10
C GLU A 417 42.57 2.39 -30.62
N LYS A 418 43.68 2.36 -29.88
CA LYS A 418 43.74 1.96 -28.47
C LYS A 418 42.67 2.63 -27.58
N ASN A 419 42.40 3.92 -27.78
CA ASN A 419 41.39 4.65 -27.01
C ASN A 419 39.95 4.22 -27.34
N ALA A 420 39.66 3.98 -28.62
CA ALA A 420 38.35 3.50 -29.06
C ALA A 420 38.11 2.05 -28.63
N ARG A 421 39.16 1.22 -28.66
CA ARG A 421 39.13 -0.17 -28.17
C ARG A 421 38.80 -0.22 -26.68
N LYS A 422 39.43 0.63 -25.87
CA LYS A 422 39.11 0.75 -24.44
C LYS A 422 37.64 1.08 -24.19
N LYS A 423 37.06 2.02 -24.96
CA LYS A 423 35.64 2.39 -24.84
C LYS A 423 34.68 1.26 -25.22
N LEU A 424 35.02 0.46 -26.24
CA LEU A 424 34.26 -0.74 -26.62
C LEU A 424 34.32 -1.83 -25.53
N GLU A 425 35.51 -2.05 -24.96
CA GLU A 425 35.70 -2.98 -23.84
C GLU A 425 34.93 -2.51 -22.58
N GLU A 426 34.95 -1.21 -22.28
CA GLU A 426 34.14 -0.60 -21.20
C GLU A 426 32.63 -0.80 -21.45
N LEU A 427 32.16 -0.63 -22.69
CA LEU A 427 30.75 -0.88 -23.05
C LEU A 427 30.38 -2.36 -22.90
N GLN A 428 31.21 -3.27 -23.37
CA GLN A 428 31.00 -4.72 -23.20
C GLN A 428 30.95 -5.11 -21.72
N GLN A 429 31.84 -4.58 -20.90
CA GLN A 429 31.81 -4.81 -19.45
C GLN A 429 30.53 -4.25 -18.84
N LYS A 430 30.11 -3.04 -19.23
CA LYS A 430 28.88 -2.44 -18.69
C LYS A 430 27.62 -3.22 -19.04
N ILE A 431 27.56 -3.78 -20.25
CA ILE A 431 26.45 -4.63 -20.70
C ILE A 431 26.50 -6.00 -20.02
N ARG A 432 27.69 -6.62 -19.93
CA ARG A 432 27.89 -7.95 -19.33
C ARG A 432 27.51 -7.97 -17.85
N TYR A 433 27.91 -6.95 -17.10
CA TYR A 433 27.70 -6.84 -15.66
C TYR A 433 26.50 -5.96 -15.31
N PHE A 434 25.55 -5.76 -16.24
CA PHE A 434 24.41 -4.86 -16.04
C PHE A 434 23.61 -5.18 -14.76
N GLY A 435 23.35 -6.47 -14.49
CA GLY A 435 22.65 -6.91 -13.28
C GLY A 435 23.48 -6.84 -11.99
N GLU A 436 24.80 -6.81 -12.11
CA GLU A 436 25.77 -6.80 -11.01
C GLU A 436 26.30 -5.39 -10.70
N GLN A 437 25.94 -4.40 -11.53
CA GLN A 437 26.49 -3.04 -11.47
C GLN A 437 26.09 -2.19 -10.26
N ASP A 438 25.17 -2.66 -9.41
CA ASP A 438 24.99 -2.05 -8.09
C ASP A 438 26.22 -2.26 -7.17
N LEU A 439 27.15 -3.17 -7.50
CA LEU A 439 28.44 -3.33 -6.82
C LEU A 439 29.53 -2.35 -7.28
N PHE A 440 29.41 -1.72 -8.45
CA PHE A 440 30.46 -0.88 -9.06
C PHE A 440 30.12 0.62 -9.05
N LYS A 441 29.18 1.05 -8.19
CA LYS A 441 28.94 2.47 -7.96
C LYS A 441 30.14 3.07 -7.22
N GLU A 442 31.02 3.74 -7.96
CA GLU A 442 31.92 4.73 -7.37
C GLU A 442 31.06 5.80 -6.68
N GLU A 443 31.30 6.03 -5.39
CA GLU A 443 30.62 7.08 -4.63
C GLU A 443 30.84 8.44 -5.34
N PRO A 444 29.78 9.20 -5.67
CA PRO A 444 29.97 10.53 -6.18
C PRO A 444 30.58 11.39 -5.07
N ILE A 445 31.70 12.05 -5.40
CA ILE A 445 32.40 13.00 -4.54
C ILE A 445 31.39 14.06 -4.08
N ALA A 446 31.28 14.21 -2.76
CA ALA A 446 30.32 15.08 -2.11
C ALA A 446 30.56 16.56 -2.45
N GLU A 447 29.58 17.21 -3.07
CA GLU A 447 29.38 18.65 -2.97
C GLU A 447 28.13 18.95 -2.11
N GLU A 448 28.17 20.12 -1.47
CA GLU A 448 27.59 20.47 -0.18
C GLU A 448 26.04 20.51 -0.07
N VAL A 449 25.55 19.86 1.00
CA VAL A 449 24.40 20.13 1.89
C VAL A 449 23.08 20.74 1.33
N MET A 450 21.98 19.96 1.41
CA MET A 450 20.67 20.34 2.02
C MET A 450 19.86 19.07 2.45
N PRO A 451 19.09 19.07 3.57
CA PRO A 451 18.30 17.92 4.05
C PRO A 451 16.80 18.03 3.66
N PRO A 452 15.93 17.05 3.99
CA PRO A 452 16.02 15.59 3.87
C PRO A 452 14.85 15.02 3.02
N THR A 453 14.93 13.78 2.51
CA THR A 453 13.71 12.97 2.31
C THR A 453 14.00 11.49 2.46
N PHE A 454 13.33 10.87 3.43
CA PHE A 454 13.36 9.45 3.75
C PHE A 454 12.87 8.60 2.57
N ILE A 455 13.70 7.64 2.13
CA ILE A 455 13.24 6.46 1.41
C ILE A 455 13.74 5.24 2.18
N LYS A 456 12.81 4.55 2.85
CA LYS A 456 13.03 3.24 3.47
C LYS A 456 13.15 2.21 2.35
N ARG A 457 14.31 1.60 2.15
CA ARG A 457 14.44 0.28 1.51
C ARG A 457 14.68 -0.76 2.59
N ALA A 458 13.77 -1.73 2.67
CA ALA A 458 13.90 -2.89 3.52
C ALA A 458 14.83 -3.91 2.83
N ILE A 459 16.04 -4.10 3.35
CA ILE A 459 16.87 -5.25 2.99
C ILE A 459 16.37 -6.44 3.82
N MET A 460 15.83 -7.46 3.14
CA MET A 460 15.53 -8.76 3.74
C MET A 460 16.84 -9.53 3.97
N MET A 461 16.92 -10.15 5.15
CA MET A 461 18.00 -11.03 5.58
C MET A 461 17.89 -12.36 4.84
N THR A 462 18.81 -12.64 3.91
CA THR A 462 19.09 -14.01 3.47
C THR A 462 20.08 -14.63 4.45
N GLY A 463 19.63 -15.64 5.19
CA GLY A 463 20.45 -16.37 6.15
C GLY A 463 21.43 -17.34 5.48
N GLU A 464 22.38 -16.81 4.71
CA GLU A 464 23.58 -17.56 4.32
C GLU A 464 24.81 -16.94 4.98
N ILE A 465 25.47 -17.72 5.84
CA ILE A 465 26.78 -17.38 6.37
C ILE A 465 27.78 -17.77 5.28
N ASP A 466 28.29 -16.79 4.54
CA ASP A 466 29.41 -16.98 3.61
C ASP A 466 30.66 -17.37 4.43
N PRO A 467 31.24 -18.58 4.23
CA PRO A 467 32.39 -19.05 4.99
C PRO A 467 33.71 -18.83 4.24
N THR A 468 33.82 -17.83 3.37
CA THR A 468 35.09 -17.54 2.66
C THR A 468 35.95 -16.48 3.36
N PRO A 469 37.30 -16.66 3.44
CA PRO A 469 38.19 -15.74 4.17
C PRO A 469 38.51 -14.41 3.46
N GLU A 470 37.82 -14.06 2.37
CA GLU A 470 38.30 -13.04 1.41
C GLU A 470 37.60 -11.67 1.53
N SER A 471 36.82 -11.42 2.58
CA SER A 471 36.29 -10.06 2.87
C SER A 471 37.23 -9.20 3.72
N LEU A 472 38.50 -9.57 3.85
CA LEU A 472 39.54 -8.72 4.43
C LEU A 472 40.21 -7.97 3.29
N ASP A 473 39.97 -6.66 3.22
CA ASP A 473 40.92 -5.76 2.55
C ASP A 473 42.30 -6.02 3.19
N PRO A 474 43.30 -6.54 2.45
CA PRO A 474 44.61 -6.88 2.99
C PRO A 474 45.41 -5.63 3.40
N SER A 475 44.89 -4.42 3.17
CA SER A 475 45.45 -3.19 3.73
C SER A 475 45.05 -2.93 5.19
N ILE A 476 44.11 -3.69 5.76
CA ILE A 476 43.76 -3.57 7.18
C ILE A 476 44.50 -4.61 8.02
N ASN A 477 45.76 -4.28 8.34
CA ASN A 477 46.50 -4.93 9.42
C ASN A 477 45.87 -4.53 10.77
N PHE A 478 44.89 -5.27 11.25
CA PHE A 478 44.34 -5.07 12.59
C PHE A 478 45.34 -5.57 13.64
N LYS A 479 46.12 -4.65 14.24
CA LYS A 479 46.83 -4.91 15.49
C LYS A 479 45.94 -4.49 16.66
N ALA A 480 45.77 -5.39 17.63
CA ALA A 480 45.02 -5.16 18.89
C ALA A 480 45.60 -4.03 19.78
N THR A 481 46.66 -3.34 19.33
CA THR A 481 47.31 -2.23 20.02
C THR A 481 46.86 -0.85 19.52
N GLU A 482 45.98 -0.76 18.52
CA GLU A 482 45.56 0.54 17.95
C GLU A 482 44.31 1.15 18.61
N TYR A 483 43.79 0.56 19.69
CA TYR A 483 42.69 1.14 20.47
C TYR A 483 42.96 1.20 21.97
N ASN A 484 44.21 1.42 22.35
CA ASN A 484 44.52 2.00 23.65
C ASN A 484 45.32 3.27 23.41
N ASP A 485 44.66 4.43 23.48
CA ASP A 485 45.31 5.70 23.81
C ASP A 485 45.79 5.68 25.28
N GLY A 486 46.45 4.60 25.69
CA GLY A 486 47.21 4.45 26.93
C GLY A 486 46.50 4.84 28.24
N GLN A 487 45.16 4.91 28.29
CA GLN A 487 44.46 5.37 29.49
C GLN A 487 43.86 4.20 30.28
N MET A 488 44.45 3.95 31.44
CA MET A 488 43.89 3.10 32.50
C MET A 488 42.56 3.70 32.97
N VAL A 489 41.47 2.93 32.83
CA VAL A 489 40.17 3.24 33.43
C VAL A 489 40.29 2.99 34.94
N SER A 490 39.97 3.98 35.77
CA SER A 490 40.10 3.81 37.23
C SER A 490 38.93 2.99 37.81
N VAL A 491 39.12 2.39 38.99
CA VAL A 491 38.08 1.63 39.71
C VAL A 491 36.86 2.51 40.05
N GLU A 492 37.02 3.84 40.13
CA GLU A 492 35.92 4.78 40.38
C GLU A 492 35.07 5.05 39.11
N ASP A 493 35.66 4.90 37.91
CA ASP A 493 34.98 5.06 36.61
C ASP A 493 34.04 3.88 36.29
N MET A 494 34.26 2.73 36.95
CA MET A 494 33.50 1.49 36.79
C MET A 494 32.01 1.61 37.15
N GLN A 495 31.65 2.53 38.05
CA GLN A 495 30.26 2.70 38.49
C GLN A 495 29.38 3.44 37.47
N ARG A 496 29.99 4.05 36.44
CA ARG A 496 29.28 4.83 35.41
C ARG A 496 29.31 4.18 34.03
N ILE A 497 29.81 2.94 33.92
CA ILE A 497 29.79 2.21 32.66
C ILE A 497 28.33 1.99 32.24
N GLN A 498 28.01 2.37 31.02
CA GLN A 498 26.75 2.03 30.36
C GLN A 498 27.06 1.29 29.06
N ILE A 499 26.13 0.48 28.58
CA ILE A 499 26.27 -0.19 27.29
C ILE A 499 25.60 0.69 26.25
N LYS A 500 26.36 1.11 25.24
CA LYS A 500 25.84 1.92 24.15
C LYS A 500 25.63 1.07 22.92
N ILE A 501 24.44 1.16 22.35
CA ILE A 501 24.19 0.68 20.98
C ILE A 501 23.97 1.88 20.09
N GLN A 502 24.57 1.85 18.90
CA GLN A 502 24.40 2.88 17.88
C GLN A 502 24.04 2.25 16.56
N PHE A 503 23.07 2.86 15.88
CA PHE A 503 22.59 2.46 14.58
C PHE A 503 22.80 3.61 13.62
N LEU A 504 23.59 3.36 12.59
CA LEU A 504 23.92 4.36 11.59
C LEU A 504 23.32 3.97 10.24
N ASN A 505 22.96 4.98 9.45
CA ASN A 505 22.54 4.79 8.07
C ASN A 505 23.75 4.60 7.13
N GLN A 506 23.47 4.52 5.84
CA GLN A 506 24.46 4.39 4.76
C GLN A 506 25.51 5.50 4.76
N ASN A 507 25.17 6.68 5.24
CA ASN A 507 26.02 7.86 5.25
C ASN A 507 26.78 8.03 6.58
N HIS A 508 26.88 6.98 7.39
CA HIS A 508 27.49 7.02 8.73
C HIS A 508 26.86 8.03 9.70
N VAL A 509 25.61 8.44 9.45
CA VAL A 509 24.86 9.31 10.36
C VAL A 509 24.13 8.44 11.38
N ILE A 510 24.27 8.76 12.66
CA ILE A 510 23.56 8.09 13.75
C ILE A 510 22.06 8.32 13.56
N THR A 511 21.35 7.24 13.25
CA THR A 511 19.89 7.23 13.10
C THR A 511 19.18 6.95 14.41
N ASP A 512 19.84 6.22 15.30
CA ASP A 512 19.28 5.80 16.58
C ASP A 512 20.42 5.38 17.51
N GLU A 513 20.30 5.72 18.78
CA GLU A 513 21.24 5.31 19.82
C GLU A 513 20.51 5.05 21.13
N ALA A 514 21.00 4.10 21.90
CA ALA A 514 20.46 3.79 23.21
C ALA A 514 21.57 3.41 24.19
N LEU A 515 21.37 3.84 25.44
CA LEU A 515 22.24 3.54 26.57
C LEU A 515 21.50 2.60 27.53
N PHE A 516 22.17 1.53 27.92
CA PHE A 516 21.66 0.52 28.84
C PHE A 516 22.52 0.48 30.10
N ALA A 517 21.88 0.25 31.24
CA ALA A 517 22.62 -0.10 32.45
C ALA A 517 23.35 -1.44 32.25
N THR A 518 24.47 -1.64 32.95
CA THR A 518 25.25 -2.89 32.93
C THR A 518 24.47 -4.11 33.41
N SER A 519 23.42 -3.92 34.22
CA SER A 519 22.48 -5.00 34.58
C SER A 519 21.65 -5.51 33.41
N ASN A 520 21.54 -4.72 32.32
CA ASN A 520 20.68 -4.99 31.17
C ASN A 520 21.45 -5.38 29.89
N VAL A 521 22.67 -5.94 30.03
CA VAL A 521 23.52 -6.37 28.89
C VAL A 521 22.74 -7.25 27.91
N ARG A 522 21.97 -8.21 28.43
CA ARG A 522 21.20 -9.15 27.61
C ARG A 522 20.18 -8.46 26.73
N GLN A 523 19.50 -7.43 27.26
CA GLN A 523 18.54 -6.64 26.50
C GLN A 523 19.25 -5.77 25.46
N ALA A 524 20.37 -5.14 25.82
CA ALA A 524 21.17 -4.33 24.89
C ALA A 524 21.66 -5.16 23.69
N VAL A 525 22.13 -6.39 23.96
CA VAL A 525 22.55 -7.35 22.93
C VAL A 525 21.36 -7.80 22.08
N TYR A 526 20.22 -8.09 22.70
CA TYR A 526 19.00 -8.46 21.98
C TYR A 526 18.56 -7.35 21.02
N ASP A 527 18.54 -6.10 21.48
CA ASP A 527 18.17 -4.93 20.69
C ASP A 527 19.18 -4.68 19.56
N TYR A 528 20.47 -4.80 19.85
CA TYR A 528 21.54 -4.74 18.84
C TYR A 528 21.35 -5.79 17.73
N LEU A 529 21.01 -7.03 18.09
CA LEU A 529 20.81 -8.11 17.13
C LEU A 529 19.51 -7.94 16.32
N CYS A 530 18.41 -7.58 16.97
CA CYS A 530 17.09 -7.55 16.36
C CYS A 530 16.81 -6.29 15.53
N LYS A 531 17.38 -5.14 15.90
CA LYS A 531 17.09 -3.87 15.22
C LYS A 531 17.77 -3.81 13.86
N ARG A 532 17.01 -3.55 12.80
CA ARG A 532 17.55 -3.44 11.43
C ARG A 532 18.17 -2.06 11.22
N ALA A 533 19.46 -2.01 10.91
CA ALA A 533 20.17 -0.80 10.50
C ALA A 533 21.34 -1.16 9.58
N PHE A 534 21.80 -0.17 8.81
CA PHE A 534 22.86 -0.36 7.83
C PHE A 534 24.21 -0.61 8.51
N ILE A 535 24.55 0.18 9.53
CA ILE A 535 25.65 -0.11 10.45
C ILE A 535 25.08 -0.23 11.85
N LYS A 536 25.44 -1.28 12.59
CA LYS A 536 25.14 -1.40 14.01
C LYS A 536 26.44 -1.45 14.79
N LYS A 537 26.50 -0.77 15.91
CA LYS A 537 27.62 -0.83 16.85
C LYS A 537 27.09 -1.12 18.25
N ILE A 538 27.79 -1.95 19.00
CA ILE A 538 27.56 -2.14 20.43
C ILE A 538 28.89 -2.01 21.17
N GLY A 539 28.86 -1.29 22.29
CA GLY A 539 30.04 -0.85 23.00
C GLY A 539 29.75 -0.40 24.42
N LEU A 540 30.77 0.15 25.05
CA LEU A 540 30.71 0.73 26.38
C LEU A 540 30.76 2.25 26.25
N TYR A 541 29.93 2.93 27.03
CA TYR A 541 30.00 4.36 27.28
C TYR A 541 30.61 4.56 28.66
N VAL A 542 31.80 5.15 28.68
CA VAL A 542 32.59 5.36 29.90
C VAL A 542 33.12 6.78 29.86
N ASN A 543 32.82 7.59 30.88
CA ASN A 543 33.33 8.97 31.02
C ASN A 543 33.16 9.84 29.77
N GLU A 544 31.94 9.89 29.24
CA GLU A 544 31.60 10.67 28.03
C GLU A 544 32.32 10.22 26.75
N LYS A 545 32.92 9.03 26.76
CA LYS A 545 33.57 8.43 25.60
C LYS A 545 32.87 7.13 25.18
N ASP A 546 32.75 6.96 23.87
CA ASP A 546 32.18 5.77 23.24
C ASP A 546 33.31 4.78 22.88
N ILE A 547 33.25 3.56 23.41
CA ILE A 547 34.18 2.46 23.10
C ILE A 547 33.38 1.33 22.44
N PHE A 548 33.45 1.21 21.12
CA PHE A 548 32.71 0.17 20.39
C PHE A 548 33.48 -1.15 20.32
N LEU A 549 32.85 -2.21 20.84
CA LEU A 549 33.44 -3.56 20.91
C LEU A 549 33.12 -4.38 19.66
N PHE A 550 31.89 -4.24 19.15
CA PHE A 550 31.43 -4.97 17.97
C PHE A 550 30.71 -4.02 17.01
N SER A 551 30.95 -4.20 15.71
CA SER A 551 30.24 -3.45 14.67
C SER A 551 29.90 -4.34 13.47
N SER A 552 28.68 -4.22 12.95
CA SER A 552 28.16 -4.97 11.79
C SER A 552 27.70 -4.02 10.68
N LYS A 553 27.89 -4.42 9.41
CA LYS A 553 27.40 -3.72 8.21
C LYS A 553 26.37 -4.60 7.49
N ASN A 554 25.34 -4.02 6.87
CA ASN A 554 24.30 -4.74 6.11
C ASN A 554 23.62 -5.88 6.88
N ALA A 555 23.52 -5.74 8.20
CA ALA A 555 22.99 -6.76 9.08
C ALA A 555 23.72 -8.12 9.03
N SER A 556 24.92 -8.20 8.46
CA SER A 556 25.81 -9.35 8.60
C SER A 556 26.35 -9.40 10.03
N LEU A 557 26.34 -10.58 10.66
CA LEU A 557 26.83 -10.74 12.02
C LEU A 557 28.35 -10.53 12.04
N SER A 558 28.80 -9.52 12.79
CA SER A 558 30.23 -9.33 13.05
C SER A 558 30.69 -10.33 14.09
N VAL A 559 31.13 -11.49 13.62
CA VAL A 559 31.83 -12.45 14.46
C VAL A 559 33.30 -12.03 14.46
N ALA A 560 33.71 -11.25 15.47
CA ALA A 560 35.12 -10.99 15.69
C ALA A 560 35.86 -12.33 15.76
N VAL A 561 36.88 -12.48 14.89
CA VAL A 561 37.82 -13.59 14.71
C VAL A 561 37.63 -14.72 15.74
N LEU A 562 36.87 -15.76 15.38
CA LEU A 562 36.78 -16.99 16.18
C LEU A 562 38.17 -17.61 16.25
N THR A 563 38.72 -17.77 17.46
CA THR A 563 39.89 -18.62 17.65
C THR A 563 39.57 -20.06 17.20
N PRO A 564 40.56 -20.84 16.74
CA PRO A 564 40.34 -22.22 16.28
C PRO A 564 39.63 -23.12 17.30
N GLU A 565 39.74 -22.81 18.59
CA GLU A 565 39.05 -23.53 19.67
C GLU A 565 37.54 -23.27 19.68
N MET A 566 37.09 -22.06 19.30
CA MET A 566 35.67 -21.69 19.27
C MET A 566 34.92 -22.25 18.04
N ARG A 567 35.64 -22.61 16.97
CA ARG A 567 35.09 -23.40 15.84
C ARG A 567 34.68 -24.82 16.24
N LYS A 568 35.11 -25.32 17.41
CA LYS A 568 34.72 -26.65 17.92
C LYS A 568 33.31 -26.70 18.51
N VAL A 569 32.67 -25.55 18.76
CA VAL A 569 31.26 -25.49 19.16
C VAL A 569 30.40 -25.78 17.92
N LYS A 570 30.25 -27.07 17.59
CA LYS A 570 29.40 -27.55 16.50
C LYS A 570 27.96 -27.02 16.70
N ARG A 571 27.39 -26.44 15.63
CA ARG A 571 25.97 -26.08 15.42
C ARG A 571 25.51 -24.63 15.71
N LEU A 572 26.38 -23.61 15.65
CA LEU A 572 25.92 -22.21 15.59
C LEU A 572 25.08 -21.88 14.34
N ASN A 573 25.27 -22.65 13.26
CA ASN A 573 24.54 -22.47 12.00
C ASN A 573 23.10 -23.05 12.04
N GLN A 574 22.67 -23.67 13.15
CA GLN A 574 21.41 -24.41 13.25
C GLN A 574 20.56 -24.06 14.49
N GLY A 575 20.84 -22.95 15.19
CA GLY A 575 20.16 -22.64 16.46
C GLY A 575 20.00 -21.15 16.80
N VAL A 576 18.78 -20.65 16.55
CA VAL A 576 17.95 -19.64 17.27
C VAL A 576 18.69 -18.51 18.02
N GLN A 577 18.36 -17.24 17.69
CA GLN A 577 18.81 -15.96 18.29
C GLN A 577 19.30 -15.99 19.76
N GLY A 578 18.70 -16.81 20.64
CA GLY A 578 19.11 -16.97 22.04
C GLY A 578 20.57 -17.43 22.25
N GLN A 579 21.16 -18.22 21.36
CA GLN A 579 22.56 -18.65 21.48
C GLN A 579 23.54 -17.52 21.17
N LEU A 580 23.25 -16.69 20.15
CA LEU A 580 24.03 -15.50 19.82
C LEU A 580 23.92 -14.42 20.90
N VAL A 581 22.72 -14.22 21.46
CA VAL A 581 22.53 -13.31 22.60
C VAL A 581 23.42 -13.70 23.77
N THR A 582 23.46 -14.99 24.09
CA THR A 582 24.28 -15.52 25.20
C THR A 582 25.77 -15.33 24.92
N PHE A 583 26.22 -15.55 23.68
CA PHE A 583 27.60 -15.31 23.26
C PHE A 583 28.05 -13.85 23.43
N TYR A 584 27.32 -12.90 22.84
CA TYR A 584 27.68 -11.46 22.94
C TYR A 584 27.57 -10.96 24.38
N GLU A 585 26.57 -11.44 25.14
CA GLU A 585 26.42 -11.12 26.56
C GLU A 585 27.65 -11.57 27.38
N GLU A 586 28.13 -12.80 27.17
CA GLU A 586 29.32 -13.32 27.84
C GLU A 586 30.59 -12.57 27.47
N GLN A 587 30.78 -12.22 26.19
CA GLN A 587 31.97 -11.48 25.75
C GLN A 587 32.00 -10.04 26.30
N ILE A 588 30.87 -9.33 26.25
CA ILE A 588 30.79 -7.97 26.81
C ILE A 588 31.03 -8.00 28.33
N LYS A 589 30.44 -8.97 29.05
CA LYS A 589 30.69 -9.15 30.49
C LYS A 589 32.15 -9.47 30.78
N LYS A 590 32.79 -10.33 30.00
CA LYS A 590 34.21 -10.68 30.16
C LYS A 590 35.12 -9.46 29.96
N ILE A 591 34.89 -8.69 28.89
CA ILE A 591 35.66 -7.45 28.62
C ILE A 591 35.44 -6.42 29.73
N MET A 592 34.21 -6.27 30.24
CA MET A 592 33.94 -5.40 31.39
C MET A 592 34.67 -5.85 32.67
N ILE A 593 34.78 -7.16 32.90
CA ILE A 593 35.54 -7.71 34.04
C ILE A 593 37.04 -7.48 33.84
N GLU A 594 37.58 -7.69 32.64
CA GLU A 594 38.99 -7.44 32.31
C GLU A 594 39.36 -5.95 32.41
N LEU A 595 38.43 -5.05 32.09
CA LEU A 595 38.61 -3.61 32.31
C LEU A 595 38.54 -3.22 33.79
N SER A 596 37.90 -4.05 34.64
CA SER A 596 37.68 -3.82 36.08
C SER A 596 38.78 -4.32 37.02
N GLN A 597 39.75 -5.06 36.47
CA GLN A 597 40.93 -5.59 37.15
C GLN A 597 42.15 -4.75 36.80
#